data_AF-A0AB74CFY3-F1
#
_entry.id   AF-A0AB74CFY3-F1
#
_cell.length_a   1.000
_cell.length_b   1.000
_cell.length_c   1.000
_cell.angle_alpha   90.00
_cell.angle_beta   90.00
_cell.angle_gamma   90.00
#
_symmetry.space_group_name_H-M   'P 1'
#
loop_
_entity.id
_entity.type
_entity.pdbx_description
1 polymer ?
#
loop_
_entity_poly.entity_id
_entity_poly.type
_entity_poly.pdbx_seq_one_letter_code
_entity_poly.pdbx_strand_id
1 'polypeptide(L)'
;MSNLTLKKRNLLDNHGFLDQVIFIPQTNNTQSLDWLTSTVKRTPLYQISGFGDYIQWGGMDENVIFIKIDGDTIFLEDHTISTIVKTKLDHPDSLIVSANVINQAALQALHSHPGVALPYLPELSSSDQPQIPVTQDWRATDLPAWEGPADFKVSKGYPPPSESHRWLPSADENGDRTPIGMSMYGDNGPELDDWTIHAQQHYSFLQHLEDGDLYRYKFPMWVDPTDSLSPNFLCLRAGDPSIVKSIIQQDTDKLSLEVAQEVLGSDRGTIIDGKGLAAHYSIEASSWGLDSTDILHRYRAYAKEMICLDTS
;
A
#
# COMPACT_ATOMS: atom_id res chain seq x y z
N MET A 1 -7.23 11.90 -0.86
CA MET A 1 -7.38 12.85 0.27
C MET A 1 -6.68 12.37 1.54
N SER A 2 -6.75 11.08 1.92
CA SER A 2 -6.05 10.52 3.11
C SER A 2 -4.55 10.81 3.15
N ASN A 3 -3.82 10.50 2.07
CA ASN A 3 -2.36 10.72 1.98
C ASN A 3 -1.91 12.17 2.19
N LEU A 4 -2.72 13.16 1.79
CA LEU A 4 -2.33 14.57 1.86
C LEU A 4 -2.32 15.09 3.29
N THR A 5 -3.28 14.66 4.10
CA THR A 5 -3.35 15.02 5.52
C THR A 5 -2.22 14.35 6.30
N LEU A 6 -1.91 13.09 5.98
CA LEU A 6 -0.79 12.34 6.56
C LEU A 6 0.57 12.96 6.20
N LYS A 7 0.77 13.36 4.93
CA LYS A 7 1.97 14.10 4.50
C LYS A 7 2.07 15.45 5.21
N LYS A 8 0.95 16.16 5.41
CA LYS A 8 0.93 17.46 6.12
C LYS A 8 1.33 17.29 7.58
N ARG A 9 0.80 16.30 8.28
CA ARG A 9 1.16 16.00 9.68
C ARG A 9 2.65 15.68 9.85
N ASN A 10 3.27 15.11 8.82
CA ASN A 10 4.69 14.77 8.84
C ASN A 10 5.63 15.91 8.41
N LEU A 11 5.13 17.11 8.12
CA LEU A 11 5.98 18.28 7.86
C LEU A 11 6.70 18.74 9.15
N LEU A 12 7.90 19.31 9.01
CA LEU A 12 8.65 19.90 10.13
C LEU A 12 7.83 20.93 10.92
N ASP A 13 7.04 21.76 10.22
CA ASP A 13 6.14 22.74 10.84
C ASP A 13 5.10 22.10 11.78
N ASN A 14 4.86 20.79 11.63
CA ASN A 14 3.97 19.97 12.45
C ASN A 14 4.73 18.93 13.29
N HIS A 15 6.02 19.17 13.59
CA HIS A 15 6.90 18.27 14.34
C HIS A 15 7.17 16.90 13.69
N GLY A 16 6.99 16.81 12.37
CA GLY A 16 7.34 15.62 11.59
C GLY A 16 8.77 15.63 11.05
N PHE A 17 9.05 14.79 10.04
CA PHE A 17 10.39 14.56 9.47
C PHE A 17 10.56 15.09 8.03
N LEU A 18 9.50 15.67 7.43
CA LEU A 18 9.52 16.13 6.05
C LEU A 18 9.81 17.63 5.97
N ASP A 19 10.93 18.01 5.37
CA ASP A 19 11.24 19.39 5.02
C ASP A 19 10.33 19.91 3.89
N GLN A 20 10.05 19.04 2.91
CA GLN A 20 9.29 19.37 1.70
C GLN A 20 8.58 18.14 1.16
N VAL A 21 7.47 18.35 0.43
CA VAL A 21 6.82 17.30 -0.36
C VAL A 21 6.82 17.68 -1.84
N ILE A 22 7.38 16.79 -2.65
CA ILE A 22 7.49 16.96 -4.10
C ILE A 22 6.49 16.03 -4.76
N PHE A 23 5.56 16.59 -5.54
CA PHE A 23 4.63 15.83 -6.35
C PHE A 23 5.18 15.73 -7.77
N ILE A 24 5.30 14.50 -8.26
CA ILE A 24 5.71 14.22 -9.63
C ILE A 24 4.54 13.55 -10.35
N PRO A 25 3.71 14.32 -11.09
CA PRO A 25 2.51 13.77 -11.71
C PRO A 25 2.87 12.87 -12.90
N GLN A 26 2.31 11.66 -12.91
CA GLN A 26 2.41 10.69 -14.01
C GLN A 26 1.05 10.51 -14.72
N THR A 27 0.33 11.62 -14.93
CA THR A 27 -0.99 11.60 -15.59
C THR A 27 -1.19 12.82 -16.48
N ASN A 28 -1.91 12.62 -17.57
CA ASN A 28 -2.38 13.69 -18.44
C ASN A 28 -3.84 14.10 -18.14
N ASN A 29 -4.45 13.53 -17.09
CA ASN A 29 -5.82 13.87 -16.69
C ASN A 29 -5.87 15.30 -16.13
N THR A 30 -6.47 16.22 -16.88
CA THR A 30 -6.54 17.64 -16.54
C THR A 30 -7.20 17.91 -15.19
N GLN A 31 -8.28 17.21 -14.87
CA GLN A 31 -8.98 17.35 -13.59
C GLN A 31 -8.08 16.98 -12.39
N SER A 32 -7.28 15.93 -12.53
CA SER A 32 -6.33 15.50 -11.50
C SER A 32 -5.19 16.50 -11.33
N LEU A 33 -4.70 17.06 -12.44
CA LEU A 33 -3.66 18.10 -12.44
C LEU A 33 -4.16 19.43 -11.84
N ASP A 34 -5.40 19.83 -12.13
CA ASP A 34 -6.03 21.02 -11.54
C ASP A 34 -6.22 20.85 -10.03
N TRP A 35 -6.70 19.68 -9.61
CA TRP A 35 -6.81 19.33 -8.20
C TRP A 35 -5.44 19.36 -7.49
N LEU A 36 -4.40 18.77 -8.09
CA LEU A 36 -3.05 18.77 -7.55
C LEU A 36 -2.52 20.21 -7.41
N THR A 37 -2.67 21.01 -8.47
CA THR A 37 -2.28 22.43 -8.47
C THR A 37 -2.97 23.21 -7.36
N SER A 38 -4.27 22.99 -7.17
CA SER A 38 -5.03 23.63 -6.09
C SER A 38 -4.54 23.21 -4.69
N THR A 39 -4.06 21.98 -4.56
CA THR A 39 -3.59 21.41 -3.31
C THR A 39 -2.22 21.95 -2.94
N VAL A 40 -1.30 21.98 -3.90
CA VAL A 40 0.05 22.52 -3.72
C VAL A 40 0.01 24.01 -3.38
N LYS A 41 -0.85 24.81 -4.03
CA LYS A 41 -1.03 26.24 -3.72
C LYS A 41 -1.44 26.51 -2.27
N ARG A 42 -2.06 25.55 -1.58
CA ARG A 42 -2.55 25.71 -0.21
C ARG A 42 -1.50 25.36 0.86
N THR A 43 -0.39 24.75 0.47
CA THR A 43 0.64 24.28 1.41
C THR A 43 2.02 24.73 0.94
N PRO A 44 2.66 25.70 1.61
CA PRO A 44 3.93 26.30 1.14
C PRO A 44 5.07 25.28 0.94
N LEU A 45 5.10 24.21 1.74
CA LEU A 45 6.12 23.15 1.66
C LEU A 45 5.80 22.09 0.60
N TYR A 46 4.72 22.25 -0.16
CA TYR A 46 4.40 21.36 -1.27
C TYR A 46 4.87 22.00 -2.57
N GLN A 47 5.40 21.19 -3.49
CA GLN A 47 5.75 21.63 -4.84
C GLN A 47 5.38 20.60 -5.89
N ILE A 48 5.14 21.08 -7.12
CA ILE A 48 5.07 20.24 -8.32
C ILE A 48 6.38 20.43 -9.04
N SER A 49 7.05 19.34 -9.38
CA SER A 49 8.35 19.38 -10.06
C SER A 49 8.52 18.13 -10.92
N GLY A 50 9.38 18.23 -11.92
CA GLY A 50 9.70 17.11 -12.80
C GLY A 50 10.95 16.39 -12.34
N PHE A 51 11.12 15.15 -12.80
CA PHE A 51 12.31 14.34 -12.49
C PHE A 51 13.65 14.97 -12.91
N GLY A 52 13.65 15.98 -13.78
CA GLY A 52 14.84 16.74 -14.18
C GLY A 52 15.41 17.63 -13.07
N ASP A 53 14.64 17.88 -12.01
CA ASP A 53 14.99 18.82 -10.94
C ASP A 53 15.71 18.15 -9.76
N TYR A 54 16.14 16.88 -9.88
CA TYR A 54 16.82 16.12 -8.83
C TYR A 54 17.94 16.89 -8.11
N ILE A 55 18.75 17.64 -8.86
CA ILE A 55 19.83 18.48 -8.29
C ILE A 55 19.25 19.61 -7.41
N GLN A 56 18.16 20.23 -7.85
CA GLN A 56 17.51 21.32 -7.11
C GLN A 56 16.86 20.81 -5.83
N TRP A 57 16.51 19.52 -5.77
CA TRP A 57 16.01 18.87 -4.56
C TRP A 57 17.12 18.50 -3.56
N GLY A 58 18.38 18.87 -3.85
CA GLY A 58 19.52 18.51 -3.01
C GLY A 58 20.12 17.15 -3.34
N GLY A 59 19.86 16.58 -4.52
CA GLY A 59 20.31 15.24 -4.92
C GLY A 59 21.83 15.03 -5.01
N MET A 60 22.63 16.08 -4.81
CA MET A 60 24.10 16.03 -4.72
C MET A 60 24.63 16.17 -3.29
N ASP A 61 23.75 16.40 -2.31
CA ASP A 61 24.11 16.52 -0.89
C ASP A 61 23.84 15.19 -0.19
N GLU A 62 24.89 14.47 0.21
CA GLU A 62 24.81 13.16 0.87
C GLU A 62 24.06 13.18 2.22
N ASN A 63 23.80 14.37 2.76
CA ASN A 63 22.98 14.55 3.96
C ASN A 63 21.48 14.54 3.68
N VAL A 64 21.07 14.66 2.41
CA VAL A 64 19.67 14.64 2.00
C VAL A 64 19.16 13.21 1.97
N ILE A 65 17.96 13.00 2.51
CA ILE A 65 17.22 11.75 2.45
C ILE A 65 15.95 11.97 1.64
N PHE A 66 15.75 11.15 0.62
CA PHE A 66 14.51 11.09 -0.13
C PHE A 66 13.61 9.98 0.41
N ILE A 67 12.33 10.30 0.52
CA ILE A 67 11.27 9.33 0.83
C ILE A 67 10.33 9.27 -0.37
N LYS A 68 10.37 8.16 -1.11
CA LYS A 68 9.43 7.88 -2.21
C LYS A 68 8.18 7.25 -1.62
N ILE A 69 7.02 7.86 -1.87
CA ILE A 69 5.70 7.33 -1.50
C ILE A 69 4.87 7.30 -2.77
N ASP A 70 4.45 6.10 -3.15
CA ASP A 70 3.70 5.88 -4.37
C ASP A 70 2.27 6.43 -4.30
N GLY A 71 1.71 6.77 -5.47
CA GLY A 71 0.42 7.48 -5.60
C GLY A 71 -0.75 6.74 -4.98
N ASP A 72 -0.69 5.40 -5.04
CA ASP A 72 -1.75 4.48 -4.61
C ASP A 72 -1.53 3.91 -3.20
N THR A 73 -0.66 4.54 -2.41
CA THR A 73 -0.66 4.33 -0.96
C THR A 73 -2.00 4.82 -0.39
N ILE A 74 -2.77 3.99 0.31
CA ILE A 74 -4.12 4.34 0.78
C ILE A 74 -4.20 4.48 2.31
N PHE A 75 -3.20 3.98 3.02
CA PHE A 75 -3.03 4.13 4.46
C PHE A 75 -1.55 4.30 4.81
N LEU A 76 -1.30 5.11 5.84
CA LEU A 76 0.01 5.29 6.45
C LEU A 76 -0.17 5.50 7.95
N GLU A 77 0.49 4.67 8.75
CA GLU A 77 0.56 4.87 10.20
C GLU A 77 1.49 6.04 10.54
N ASP A 78 1.17 6.78 11.61
CA ASP A 78 1.80 8.07 11.93
C ASP A 78 3.33 7.97 12.07
N HIS A 79 3.86 6.90 12.67
CA HIS A 79 5.30 6.76 12.90
C HIS A 79 6.08 6.11 11.75
N THR A 80 5.44 5.64 10.69
CA THR A 80 6.13 4.89 9.62
C THR A 80 7.26 5.68 8.96
N ILE A 81 7.07 6.97 8.69
CA ILE A 81 8.13 7.81 8.13
C ILE A 81 9.30 7.92 9.11
N SER A 82 9.02 8.14 10.40
CA SER A 82 10.06 8.28 11.41
C SER A 82 10.89 7.00 11.57
N THR A 83 10.27 5.82 11.47
CA THR A 83 11.00 4.55 11.65
C THR A 83 11.89 4.22 10.47
N ILE A 84 11.43 4.40 9.22
CA ILE A 84 12.27 4.16 8.04
C ILE A 84 13.44 5.15 7.96
N VAL A 85 13.22 6.42 8.36
CA VAL A 85 14.29 7.43 8.43
C VAL A 85 15.30 7.03 9.50
N LYS A 86 14.83 6.67 10.70
CA LYS A 86 15.72 6.21 11.78
C LYS A 86 16.55 5.00 11.35
N THR A 87 15.92 4.01 10.73
CA THR A 87 16.61 2.83 10.21
C THR A 87 17.63 3.20 9.14
N LYS A 88 17.31 4.13 8.23
CA LYS A 88 18.28 4.61 7.24
C LYS A 88 19.47 5.34 7.87
N LEU A 89 19.25 6.09 8.94
CA LEU A 89 20.31 6.78 9.69
C LEU A 89 21.20 5.80 10.48
N ASP A 90 20.60 4.75 11.06
CA ASP A 90 21.32 3.73 11.82
C ASP A 90 22.11 2.74 10.93
N HIS A 91 21.67 2.59 9.68
CA HIS A 91 22.29 1.74 8.68
C HIS A 91 22.71 2.58 7.46
N PRO A 92 23.71 3.46 7.60
CA PRO A 92 24.11 4.39 6.53
C PRO A 92 24.61 3.67 5.27
N ASP A 93 25.19 2.48 5.43
CA ASP A 93 25.70 1.63 4.34
C ASP A 93 24.60 0.88 3.58
N SER A 94 23.35 0.88 4.08
CA SER A 94 22.22 0.37 3.30
C SER A 94 22.11 1.16 2.01
N LEU A 95 21.68 0.52 0.93
CA LEU A 95 21.26 1.19 -0.29
C LEU A 95 19.88 1.81 -0.06
N ILE A 96 18.89 1.00 0.33
CA ILE A 96 17.48 1.38 0.44
C ILE A 96 16.88 0.81 1.73
N VAL A 97 15.99 1.59 2.36
CA VAL A 97 15.08 1.10 3.39
C VAL A 97 13.65 1.20 2.85
N SER A 98 12.97 0.06 2.71
CA SER A 98 11.55 -0.02 2.38
C SER A 98 10.70 -0.05 3.67
N ALA A 99 9.49 0.49 3.62
CA ALA A 99 8.53 0.32 4.70
C ALA A 99 7.89 -1.08 4.66
N ASN A 100 7.28 -1.48 5.77
CA ASN A 100 6.35 -2.59 5.79
C ASN A 100 5.01 -2.16 5.17
N VAL A 101 4.79 -2.58 3.93
CA VAL A 101 3.62 -2.21 3.13
C VAL A 101 2.72 -3.43 2.96
N ILE A 102 1.46 -3.32 3.37
CA ILE A 102 0.41 -4.30 3.04
C ILE A 102 0.21 -4.29 1.54
N ASN A 103 -0.03 -5.47 0.96
CA ASN A 103 -0.15 -5.65 -0.48
C ASN A 103 1.17 -5.31 -1.22
N GLN A 104 2.26 -6.00 -0.82
CA GLN A 104 3.57 -5.88 -1.48
C GLN A 104 4.24 -7.24 -1.65
N ALA A 105 4.91 -7.46 -2.79
CA ALA A 105 5.52 -8.74 -3.18
C ALA A 105 6.35 -9.39 -2.06
N ALA A 106 7.40 -8.72 -1.58
CA ALA A 106 8.30 -9.28 -0.57
C ALA A 106 7.66 -9.61 0.79
N LEU A 107 6.48 -9.05 1.10
CA LEU A 107 5.74 -9.36 2.32
C LEU A 107 4.43 -10.10 2.07
N GLN A 108 4.13 -10.51 0.84
CA GLN A 108 2.89 -11.22 0.52
C GLN A 108 2.78 -12.49 1.36
N ALA A 109 3.85 -13.28 1.43
CA ALA A 109 3.88 -14.45 2.29
C ALA A 109 3.69 -14.07 3.76
N LEU A 110 4.48 -13.10 4.28
CA LEU A 110 4.41 -12.67 5.68
C LEU A 110 3.00 -12.22 6.09
N HIS A 111 2.36 -11.38 5.27
CA HIS A 111 1.01 -10.86 5.51
C HIS A 111 -0.10 -11.88 5.24
N SER A 112 0.25 -13.06 4.73
CA SER A 112 -0.66 -14.17 4.51
C SER A 112 -0.58 -15.25 5.59
N HIS A 113 0.21 -15.05 6.66
CA HIS A 113 0.35 -16.04 7.72
C HIS A 113 -0.88 -16.10 8.66
N PRO A 114 -1.12 -17.25 9.31
CA PRO A 114 -2.18 -17.39 10.31
C PRO A 114 -2.09 -16.34 11.42
N GLY A 115 -3.22 -15.72 11.73
CA GLY A 115 -3.32 -14.67 12.75
C GLY A 115 -3.01 -13.26 12.25
N VAL A 116 -2.63 -13.10 10.97
CA VAL A 116 -2.60 -11.83 10.22
C VAL A 116 -3.61 -11.87 9.07
N ALA A 117 -3.64 -12.97 8.32
CA ALA A 117 -4.68 -13.23 7.34
C ALA A 117 -5.92 -13.76 8.04
N LEU A 118 -7.02 -13.02 7.93
CA LEU A 118 -8.32 -13.39 8.45
C LEU A 118 -9.16 -14.04 7.35
N PRO A 119 -10.09 -14.95 7.71
CA PRO A 119 -10.84 -15.69 6.71
C PRO A 119 -11.94 -14.81 6.12
N TYR A 120 -11.67 -14.22 4.96
CA TYR A 120 -12.64 -13.45 4.17
C TYR A 120 -12.90 -14.11 2.82
N LEU A 121 -14.15 -14.08 2.37
CA LEU A 121 -14.58 -14.61 1.08
C LEU A 121 -15.43 -13.56 0.33
N PRO A 122 -15.41 -13.54 -1.02
CA PRO A 122 -16.18 -12.57 -1.78
C PRO A 122 -17.68 -12.80 -1.59
N GLU A 123 -18.42 -11.72 -1.39
CA GLU A 123 -19.88 -11.75 -1.41
C GLU A 123 -20.35 -12.20 -2.80
N LEU A 124 -21.12 -13.28 -2.85
CA LEU A 124 -21.62 -13.83 -4.10
C LEU A 124 -22.83 -13.01 -4.56
N SER A 125 -22.87 -12.68 -5.84
CA SER A 125 -24.02 -12.01 -6.43
C SER A 125 -25.22 -12.94 -6.43
N SER A 126 -26.24 -12.63 -5.62
CA SER A 126 -27.55 -13.27 -5.72
C SER A 126 -28.48 -12.40 -6.57
N SER A 127 -29.17 -13.03 -7.52
CA SER A 127 -30.12 -12.34 -8.43
C SER A 127 -31.32 -11.70 -7.71
N ASP A 128 -31.51 -12.00 -6.43
CA ASP A 128 -32.68 -11.61 -5.63
C ASP A 128 -32.38 -10.63 -4.47
N GLN A 129 -31.11 -10.26 -4.25
CA GLN A 129 -30.79 -9.27 -3.22
C GLN A 129 -30.81 -7.86 -3.80
N PRO A 130 -31.56 -6.92 -3.19
CA PRO A 130 -31.43 -5.51 -3.53
C PRO A 130 -29.97 -5.12 -3.30
N GLN A 131 -29.36 -4.43 -4.26
CA GLN A 131 -28.01 -3.87 -4.10
C GLN A 131 -28.00 -3.04 -2.81
N ILE A 132 -27.46 -3.61 -1.73
CA ILE A 132 -27.26 -2.89 -0.49
C ILE A 132 -26.30 -1.77 -0.86
N PRO A 133 -26.64 -0.49 -0.58
CA PRO A 133 -25.75 0.61 -0.89
C PRO A 133 -24.37 0.31 -0.32
N VAL A 134 -23.32 0.53 -1.11
CA VAL A 134 -21.92 0.45 -0.67
C VAL A 134 -21.84 1.16 0.68
N THR A 135 -21.47 0.39 1.70
CA THR A 135 -21.50 0.86 3.09
C THR A 135 -20.62 2.10 3.20
N GLN A 136 -21.14 3.14 3.87
CA GLN A 136 -20.34 4.33 4.20
C GLN A 136 -19.40 4.08 5.38
N ASP A 137 -19.42 2.89 5.96
CA ASP A 137 -18.54 2.47 7.04
C ASP A 137 -17.31 1.73 6.51
N TRP A 138 -16.19 1.93 7.20
CA TRP A 138 -14.92 1.25 6.93
C TRP A 138 -14.76 -0.02 7.75
N ARG A 139 -15.46 -0.12 8.88
CA ARG A 139 -15.41 -1.24 9.82
C ARG A 139 -15.70 -2.55 9.13
N ALA A 140 -14.80 -3.50 9.33
CA ALA A 140 -14.86 -4.81 8.72
C ALA A 140 -15.60 -5.81 9.63
N THR A 141 -15.67 -5.55 10.93
CA THR A 141 -16.39 -6.42 11.88
C THR A 141 -17.91 -6.27 11.82
N ASP A 142 -18.42 -5.16 11.30
CA ASP A 142 -19.87 -4.91 11.14
C ASP A 142 -20.48 -5.66 9.94
N LEU A 143 -19.66 -6.40 9.19
CA LEU A 143 -20.12 -7.15 8.03
C LEU A 143 -20.85 -8.43 8.44
N PRO A 144 -21.91 -8.82 7.70
CA PRO A 144 -22.55 -10.09 7.93
C PRO A 144 -21.57 -11.24 7.65
N ALA A 145 -21.77 -12.36 8.33
CA ALA A 145 -21.05 -13.58 8.03
C ALA A 145 -21.26 -13.99 6.56
N TRP A 146 -20.23 -14.55 5.95
CA TRP A 146 -20.28 -15.04 4.58
C TRP A 146 -21.27 -16.19 4.45
N GLU A 147 -22.16 -16.08 3.46
CA GLU A 147 -23.13 -17.13 3.09
C GLU A 147 -22.86 -17.60 1.66
N GLY A 148 -22.82 -18.92 1.47
CA GLY A 148 -22.64 -19.53 0.17
C GLY A 148 -22.46 -21.05 0.25
N PRO A 149 -22.21 -21.72 -0.89
CA PRO A 149 -22.04 -23.16 -0.93
C PRO A 149 -20.90 -23.63 -0.02
N ALA A 150 -21.11 -24.75 0.67
CA ALA A 150 -20.10 -25.30 1.60
C ALA A 150 -18.79 -25.69 0.89
N ASP A 151 -18.88 -26.05 -0.39
CA ASP A 151 -17.78 -26.44 -1.27
C ASP A 151 -17.21 -25.27 -2.08
N PHE A 152 -17.69 -24.04 -1.87
CA PHE A 152 -17.15 -22.86 -2.53
C PHE A 152 -15.67 -22.65 -2.18
N LYS A 153 -14.85 -22.41 -3.20
CA LYS A 153 -13.42 -22.11 -3.10
C LYS A 153 -13.06 -21.11 -4.17
N VAL A 154 -12.17 -20.17 -3.83
CA VAL A 154 -11.58 -19.27 -4.82
C VAL A 154 -10.44 -19.99 -5.53
N SER A 155 -10.56 -20.13 -6.84
CA SER A 155 -9.54 -20.75 -7.69
C SER A 155 -8.78 -19.70 -8.50
N LYS A 156 -7.64 -20.10 -9.07
CA LYS A 156 -6.91 -19.28 -10.04
C LYS A 156 -7.85 -18.74 -11.14
N GLY A 157 -7.75 -17.45 -11.44
CA GLY A 157 -8.55 -16.79 -12.47
C GLY A 157 -10.01 -16.53 -12.07
N TYR A 158 -10.33 -16.54 -10.78
CA TYR A 158 -11.66 -16.20 -10.28
C TYR A 158 -12.06 -14.78 -10.72
N PRO A 159 -13.18 -14.62 -11.47
CA PRO A 159 -13.66 -13.31 -11.88
C PRO A 159 -14.41 -12.63 -10.73
N PRO A 160 -14.41 -11.28 -10.68
CA PRO A 160 -15.30 -10.53 -9.80
C PRO A 160 -16.77 -10.98 -9.87
N PRO A 161 -17.43 -11.24 -8.72
CA PRO A 161 -18.84 -11.65 -8.70
C PRO A 161 -19.80 -10.56 -9.17
N SER A 162 -19.49 -9.31 -8.86
CA SER A 162 -20.23 -8.11 -9.25
C SER A 162 -19.41 -6.85 -9.00
N GLU A 163 -19.88 -5.72 -9.55
CA GLU A 163 -19.32 -4.40 -9.25
C GLU A 163 -19.58 -3.98 -7.79
N SER A 164 -18.58 -3.32 -7.20
CA SER A 164 -18.59 -2.85 -5.80
C SER A 164 -18.98 -3.90 -4.76
N HIS A 165 -18.57 -5.17 -4.96
CA HIS A 165 -18.89 -6.25 -4.03
C HIS A 165 -18.03 -6.19 -2.75
N ARG A 166 -18.55 -6.77 -1.67
CA ARG A 166 -17.87 -6.86 -0.38
C ARG A 166 -17.10 -8.16 -0.26
N TRP A 167 -16.18 -8.21 0.69
CA TRP A 167 -15.62 -9.46 1.20
C TRP A 167 -16.12 -9.66 2.63
N LEU A 168 -16.70 -10.82 2.90
CA LEU A 168 -17.42 -11.08 4.14
C LEU A 168 -16.61 -12.05 5.02
N PRO A 169 -16.65 -11.88 6.36
CA PRO A 169 -15.99 -12.77 7.29
C PRO A 169 -16.59 -14.18 7.19
N SER A 170 -15.73 -15.17 6.98
CA SER A 170 -16.09 -16.58 6.86
C SER A 170 -15.93 -17.28 8.20
N ALA A 171 -16.87 -18.17 8.55
CA ALA A 171 -16.77 -19.04 9.72
C ALA A 171 -15.75 -20.18 9.55
N ASP A 172 -15.04 -20.23 8.41
CA ASP A 172 -13.96 -21.17 8.15
C ASP A 172 -12.71 -20.80 8.97
N GLU A 173 -12.65 -21.27 10.22
CA GLU A 173 -11.56 -20.99 11.15
C GLU A 173 -10.18 -21.40 10.61
N ASN A 174 -10.12 -22.45 9.79
CA ASN A 174 -8.87 -22.89 9.17
C ASN A 174 -8.46 -22.01 7.98
N GLY A 175 -9.42 -21.28 7.40
CA GLY A 175 -9.21 -20.46 6.21
C GLY A 175 -8.89 -21.26 4.95
N ASP A 176 -9.06 -22.59 4.98
CA ASP A 176 -8.64 -23.51 3.91
C ASP A 176 -9.31 -23.20 2.56
N ARG A 177 -10.49 -22.57 2.59
CA ARG A 177 -11.27 -22.22 1.39
C ARG A 177 -11.03 -20.79 0.89
N THR A 178 -10.33 -19.99 1.67
CA THR A 178 -10.03 -18.59 1.33
C THR A 178 -9.00 -18.52 0.20
N PRO A 179 -8.91 -17.42 -0.56
CA PRO A 179 -7.86 -17.25 -1.56
C PRO A 179 -6.46 -17.55 -1.02
N ILE A 180 -6.12 -17.01 0.16
CA ILE A 180 -4.82 -17.24 0.80
C ILE A 180 -4.62 -18.71 1.17
N GLY A 181 -5.61 -19.35 1.80
CA GLY A 181 -5.52 -20.77 2.13
C GLY A 181 -5.36 -21.64 0.90
N MET A 182 -6.11 -21.34 -0.16
CA MET A 182 -6.03 -22.02 -1.44
C MET A 182 -4.69 -21.78 -2.15
N SER A 183 -4.12 -20.58 -2.07
CA SER A 183 -2.80 -20.26 -2.63
C SER A 183 -1.67 -21.04 -1.96
N MET A 184 -1.73 -21.17 -0.63
CA MET A 184 -0.70 -21.85 0.16
C MET A 184 -0.81 -23.38 0.11
N TYR A 185 -2.03 -23.92 0.07
CA TYR A 185 -2.27 -25.34 0.32
C TYR A 185 -3.15 -26.05 -0.74
N GLY A 186 -3.70 -25.32 -1.71
CA GLY A 186 -4.62 -25.86 -2.71
C GLY A 186 -3.96 -26.14 -4.07
N ASP A 187 -4.40 -27.21 -4.74
CA ASP A 187 -3.85 -27.64 -6.05
C ASP A 187 -4.17 -26.66 -7.21
N ASN A 188 -5.12 -25.74 -7.03
CA ASN A 188 -5.55 -24.77 -8.05
C ASN A 188 -5.88 -23.38 -7.44
N GLY A 189 -5.14 -23.01 -6.40
CA GLY A 189 -5.27 -21.70 -5.77
C GLY A 189 -4.75 -20.55 -6.64
N PRO A 190 -5.18 -19.30 -6.34
CA PRO A 190 -4.61 -18.12 -6.96
C PRO A 190 -3.12 -17.94 -6.59
N GLU A 191 -2.39 -17.21 -7.43
CA GLU A 191 -1.00 -16.79 -7.11
C GLU A 191 -1.02 -15.69 -6.04
N LEU A 192 0.08 -15.50 -5.30
CA LEU A 192 0.13 -14.54 -4.18
C LEU A 192 -0.07 -13.07 -4.61
N ASP A 193 0.12 -12.78 -5.88
CA ASP A 193 -0.11 -11.47 -6.51
C ASP A 193 -1.51 -11.33 -7.14
N ASP A 194 -2.37 -12.34 -7.00
CA ASP A 194 -3.74 -12.30 -7.49
C ASP A 194 -4.59 -11.31 -6.67
N TRP A 195 -5.49 -10.63 -7.37
CA TRP A 195 -6.38 -9.62 -6.77
C TRP A 195 -7.22 -10.16 -5.60
N THR A 196 -7.56 -11.44 -5.61
CA THR A 196 -8.33 -12.10 -4.54
C THR A 196 -7.52 -12.21 -3.25
N ILE A 197 -6.20 -12.43 -3.35
CA ILE A 197 -5.27 -12.41 -2.21
C ILE A 197 -5.21 -11.00 -1.64
N HIS A 198 -5.02 -10.00 -2.50
CA HIS A 198 -4.93 -8.60 -2.09
C HIS A 198 -6.22 -8.12 -1.43
N ALA A 199 -7.39 -8.54 -1.95
CA ALA A 199 -8.67 -8.20 -1.35
C ALA A 199 -8.80 -8.79 0.06
N GLN A 200 -8.46 -10.07 0.24
CA GLN A 200 -8.43 -10.70 1.56
C GLN A 200 -7.45 -10.00 2.51
N GLN A 201 -6.26 -9.60 2.05
CA GLN A 201 -5.26 -8.88 2.84
C GLN A 201 -5.78 -7.50 3.30
N HIS A 202 -6.42 -6.73 2.41
CA HIS A 202 -6.99 -5.43 2.75
C HIS A 202 -8.10 -5.55 3.80
N TYR A 203 -8.98 -6.53 3.67
CA TYR A 203 -10.04 -6.77 4.65
C TYR A 203 -9.50 -7.22 6.00
N SER A 204 -8.52 -8.12 6.00
CA SER A 204 -7.82 -8.53 7.23
C SER A 204 -7.15 -7.32 7.90
N PHE A 205 -6.50 -6.47 7.12
CA PHE A 205 -5.88 -5.25 7.62
C PHE A 205 -6.90 -4.27 8.21
N LEU A 206 -8.02 -4.04 7.54
CA LEU A 206 -9.07 -3.13 8.05
C LEU A 206 -9.66 -3.64 9.36
N GLN A 207 -9.87 -4.95 9.50
CA GLN A 207 -10.30 -5.53 10.77
C GLN A 207 -9.24 -5.35 11.86
N HIS A 208 -7.96 -5.63 11.57
CA HIS A 208 -6.89 -5.45 12.56
C HIS A 208 -6.67 -3.97 12.94
N LEU A 209 -6.92 -3.06 12.01
CA LEU A 209 -6.93 -1.62 12.26
C LEU A 209 -8.07 -1.22 13.21
N GLU A 210 -9.24 -1.82 13.03
CA GLU A 210 -10.41 -1.65 13.90
C GLU A 210 -10.19 -2.23 15.30
N ASP A 211 -9.65 -3.45 15.40
CA ASP A 211 -9.39 -4.16 16.65
C ASP A 211 -8.19 -3.57 17.44
N GLY A 212 -7.41 -2.68 16.81
CA GLY A 212 -6.24 -2.05 17.43
C GLY A 212 -5.06 -3.01 17.62
N ASP A 213 -4.98 -4.08 16.83
CA ASP A 213 -4.00 -5.15 16.96
C ASP A 213 -3.01 -5.24 15.79
N LEU A 214 -2.75 -4.09 15.15
CA LEU A 214 -1.73 -3.93 14.09
C LEU A 214 -0.32 -4.41 14.48
N TYR A 215 -0.04 -4.66 15.77
CA TYR A 215 1.20 -5.30 16.24
C TYR A 215 1.47 -6.65 15.56
N ARG A 216 0.43 -7.33 15.06
CA ARG A 216 0.52 -8.62 14.35
C ARG A 216 1.32 -8.54 13.05
N TYR A 217 1.32 -7.39 12.40
CA TYR A 217 2.09 -7.17 11.17
C TYR A 217 3.54 -6.76 11.46
N LYS A 218 3.90 -6.49 12.71
CA LYS A 218 5.16 -5.82 13.06
C LYS A 218 6.29 -6.81 13.21
N PHE A 219 7.46 -6.38 12.73
CA PHE A 219 8.73 -7.05 12.95
C PHE A 219 9.83 -5.98 13.08
N PRO A 220 11.01 -6.29 13.62
CA PRO A 220 12.04 -5.26 13.83
C PRO A 220 12.57 -4.70 12.51
N MET A 221 13.13 -5.59 11.68
CA MET A 221 13.66 -5.31 10.35
C MET A 221 13.90 -6.63 9.62
N TRP A 222 13.94 -6.60 8.29
CA TRP A 222 14.37 -7.69 7.43
C TRP A 222 15.49 -7.18 6.53
N VAL A 223 16.72 -7.67 6.77
CA VAL A 223 17.91 -7.32 5.98
C VAL A 223 18.04 -8.30 4.84
N ASP A 224 18.34 -7.79 3.65
CA ASP A 224 18.61 -8.55 2.43
C ASP A 224 17.49 -9.58 2.12
N PRO A 225 16.23 -9.12 1.93
CA PRO A 225 15.12 -10.01 1.59
C PRO A 225 15.38 -10.78 0.30
N THR A 226 14.87 -12.01 0.25
CA THR A 226 15.02 -12.92 -0.90
C THR A 226 14.19 -12.49 -2.10
N ASP A 227 13.05 -11.84 -1.84
CA ASP A 227 12.13 -11.36 -2.86
C ASP A 227 12.37 -9.87 -3.13
N SER A 228 12.11 -9.44 -4.36
CA SER A 228 12.32 -8.06 -4.78
C SER A 228 11.49 -7.07 -3.94
N LEU A 229 12.12 -5.96 -3.57
CA LEU A 229 11.44 -4.87 -2.89
C LEU A 229 10.41 -4.22 -3.80
N SER A 230 9.25 -3.91 -3.23
CA SER A 230 8.29 -3.05 -3.90
C SER A 230 8.75 -1.58 -3.86
N PRO A 231 8.63 -0.83 -4.95
CA PRO A 231 8.97 0.58 -5.00
C PRO A 231 7.93 1.52 -4.35
N ASN A 232 6.94 0.95 -3.66
CA ASN A 232 5.76 1.68 -3.16
C ASN A 232 6.09 2.66 -2.04
N PHE A 233 7.03 2.32 -1.15
CA PHE A 233 7.40 3.17 -0.03
C PHE A 233 8.87 2.97 0.35
N LEU A 234 9.74 3.85 -0.15
CA LEU A 234 11.19 3.73 -0.01
C LEU A 234 11.80 4.96 0.68
N CYS A 235 12.89 4.73 1.40
CA CYS A 235 13.76 5.73 2.01
C CYS A 235 15.20 5.48 1.52
N LEU A 236 15.80 6.52 0.95
CA LEU A 236 17.11 6.45 0.31
C LEU A 236 17.85 7.76 0.56
N ARG A 237 19.18 7.69 0.71
CA ARG A 237 20.00 8.90 0.73
C ARG A 237 20.15 9.41 -0.70
N ALA A 238 20.33 10.72 -0.84
CA ALA A 238 20.91 11.26 -2.05
C ALA A 238 22.27 10.57 -2.30
N GLY A 239 22.55 10.32 -3.56
CA GLY A 239 23.72 9.56 -3.96
C GLY A 239 23.84 9.59 -5.47
N ASP A 240 24.27 8.47 -6.07
CA ASP A 240 24.40 8.36 -7.52
C ASP A 240 23.09 8.77 -8.20
N PRO A 241 23.09 9.90 -8.94
CA PRO A 241 21.89 10.39 -9.60
C PRO A 241 21.32 9.38 -10.58
N SER A 242 22.12 8.50 -11.18
CA SER A 242 21.63 7.47 -12.09
C SER A 242 20.71 6.47 -11.37
N ILE A 243 21.14 5.96 -10.21
CA ILE A 243 20.40 5.00 -9.41
C ILE A 243 19.15 5.65 -8.80
N VAL A 244 19.34 6.76 -8.10
CA VAL A 244 18.25 7.44 -7.38
C VAL A 244 17.18 7.91 -8.35
N LYS A 245 17.59 8.50 -9.48
CA LYS A 245 16.66 8.95 -10.51
C LYS A 245 15.94 7.76 -11.14
N SER A 246 16.61 6.64 -11.45
CA SER A 246 15.94 5.45 -11.99
C SER A 246 14.89 4.88 -11.03
N ILE A 247 15.16 4.83 -9.73
CA ILE A 247 14.17 4.39 -8.72
C ILE A 247 12.96 5.34 -8.68
N ILE A 248 13.21 6.65 -8.78
CA ILE A 248 12.13 7.65 -8.80
C ILE A 248 11.38 7.62 -10.15
N GLN A 249 12.06 7.29 -11.25
CA GLN A 249 11.56 7.34 -12.64
C GLN A 249 11.07 6.01 -13.21
N GLN A 250 11.08 4.93 -12.44
CA GLN A 250 10.84 3.57 -12.94
C GLN A 250 9.57 3.43 -13.83
N ASP A 251 8.52 4.22 -13.59
CA ASP A 251 7.24 4.13 -14.33
C ASP A 251 7.20 5.03 -15.58
N THR A 252 8.33 5.67 -15.94
CA THR A 252 8.39 6.66 -17.03
C THR A 252 9.06 6.17 -18.30
N ASP A 253 10.06 5.30 -18.19
CA ASP A 253 10.77 4.72 -19.32
C ASP A 253 11.40 3.36 -18.98
N LYS A 254 11.60 2.54 -20.02
CA LYS A 254 12.04 1.15 -19.88
C LYS A 254 13.43 1.00 -19.24
N LEU A 255 14.36 1.93 -19.52
CA LEU A 255 15.71 1.84 -18.98
C LEU A 255 15.70 2.14 -17.47
N SER A 256 14.94 3.14 -17.06
CA SER A 256 14.73 3.44 -15.63
C SER A 256 14.08 2.26 -14.90
N LEU A 257 13.12 1.59 -15.52
CA LEU A 257 12.51 0.38 -14.98
C LEU A 257 13.53 -0.76 -14.82
N GLU A 258 14.33 -1.05 -15.85
CA GLU A 258 15.34 -2.13 -15.82
C GLU A 258 16.38 -1.89 -14.72
N VAL A 259 16.88 -0.65 -14.59
CA VAL A 259 17.82 -0.27 -13.52
C VAL A 259 17.17 -0.35 -12.14
N ALA A 260 15.94 0.14 -11.99
CA ALA A 260 15.22 0.06 -10.73
C ALA A 260 14.96 -1.40 -10.32
N GLN A 261 14.59 -2.27 -11.27
CA GLN A 261 14.40 -3.70 -11.02
C GLN A 261 15.70 -4.40 -10.63
N GLU A 262 16.82 -4.08 -11.26
CA GLU A 262 18.13 -4.62 -10.87
C GLU A 262 18.49 -4.21 -9.45
N VAL A 263 18.27 -2.95 -9.09
CA VAL A 263 18.58 -2.42 -7.75
C VAL A 263 17.63 -2.96 -6.68
N LEU A 264 16.33 -3.02 -6.97
CA LEU A 264 15.31 -3.49 -6.02
C LEU A 264 15.25 -5.03 -5.93
N GLY A 265 15.72 -5.73 -6.96
CA GLY A 265 15.92 -7.17 -6.97
C GLY A 265 17.29 -7.60 -6.44
N SER A 266 18.18 -6.65 -6.12
CA SER A 266 19.43 -6.94 -5.42
C SER A 266 19.12 -7.20 -3.95
N ASP A 267 19.46 -8.40 -3.49
CA ASP A 267 19.40 -8.75 -2.07
C ASP A 267 20.38 -7.91 -1.25
N ARG A 268 21.46 -7.37 -1.83
CA ARG A 268 22.48 -6.66 -1.04
C ARG A 268 22.11 -5.23 -0.69
N GLY A 269 22.16 -4.93 0.61
CA GLY A 269 22.04 -3.57 1.12
C GLY A 269 20.61 -3.07 1.15
N THR A 270 19.63 -3.96 1.08
CA THR A 270 18.22 -3.63 1.15
C THR A 270 17.67 -4.00 2.53
N ILE A 271 16.85 -3.14 3.12
CA ILE A 271 16.26 -3.36 4.43
C ILE A 271 14.76 -3.09 4.36
N ILE A 272 13.94 -3.97 4.90
CA ILE A 272 12.53 -3.69 5.18
C ILE A 272 12.38 -3.32 6.66
N ASP A 273 11.87 -2.13 6.95
CA ASP A 273 11.53 -1.70 8.30
C ASP A 273 10.13 -2.18 8.68
N GLY A 274 10.05 -3.08 9.66
CA GLY A 274 8.78 -3.69 10.07
C GLY A 274 7.99 -2.94 11.15
N LYS A 275 8.48 -1.77 11.63
CA LYS A 275 7.94 -1.09 12.81
C LYS A 275 6.74 -0.20 12.46
N GLY A 276 6.78 0.48 11.32
CA GLY A 276 5.66 1.22 10.74
C GLY A 276 4.78 0.34 9.85
N LEU A 277 3.60 0.83 9.46
CA LEU A 277 2.79 0.24 8.40
C LEU A 277 2.37 1.27 7.36
N ALA A 278 2.27 0.81 6.12
CA ALA A 278 1.53 1.45 5.05
C ALA A 278 0.66 0.41 4.35
N ALA A 279 -0.38 0.82 3.62
CA ALA A 279 -1.10 -0.06 2.71
C ALA A 279 -1.10 0.52 1.31
N HIS A 280 -0.78 -0.30 0.32
CA HIS A 280 -0.82 0.05 -1.10
C HIS A 280 -2.04 -0.59 -1.75
N TYR A 281 -2.72 0.14 -2.64
CA TYR A 281 -4.00 -0.33 -3.17
C TYR A 281 -3.86 -1.47 -4.17
N SER A 282 -3.01 -1.35 -5.18
CA SER A 282 -2.93 -2.37 -6.22
C SER A 282 -1.55 -2.45 -6.88
N ILE A 283 -1.10 -3.66 -7.14
CA ILE A 283 -0.03 -3.92 -8.12
C ILE A 283 -0.70 -3.90 -9.51
N GLU A 284 -0.13 -3.25 -10.52
CA GLU A 284 -0.79 -2.98 -11.83
C GLU A 284 -1.49 -4.21 -12.44
N ALA A 285 -0.91 -5.42 -12.30
CA ALA A 285 -1.48 -6.68 -12.78
C ALA A 285 -2.76 -7.14 -12.04
N SER A 286 -3.02 -6.65 -10.83
CA SER A 286 -4.12 -7.04 -9.93
C SER A 286 -5.28 -6.03 -9.87
N SER A 287 -5.13 -4.86 -10.51
CA SER A 287 -6.11 -3.74 -10.44
C SER A 287 -7.51 -4.13 -10.91
N TRP A 288 -7.61 -4.95 -11.97
CA TRP A 288 -8.90 -5.29 -12.60
C TRP A 288 -9.92 -5.92 -11.64
N GLY A 289 -9.48 -6.74 -10.69
CA GLY A 289 -10.38 -7.35 -9.71
C GLY A 289 -10.62 -6.47 -8.49
N LEU A 290 -9.60 -5.79 -7.98
CA LEU A 290 -9.73 -4.92 -6.81
C LEU A 290 -10.67 -3.74 -7.06
N ASP A 291 -10.69 -3.17 -8.26
CA ASP A 291 -11.56 -2.05 -8.63
C ASP A 291 -13.05 -2.38 -8.58
N SER A 292 -13.39 -3.67 -8.66
CA SER A 292 -14.76 -4.16 -8.52
C SER A 292 -15.19 -4.36 -7.05
N THR A 293 -14.33 -4.05 -6.08
CA THR A 293 -14.63 -4.17 -4.65
C THR A 293 -15.02 -2.83 -4.01
N ASP A 294 -15.51 -2.85 -2.77
CA ASP A 294 -15.73 -1.65 -1.96
C ASP A 294 -14.48 -1.16 -1.17
N ILE A 295 -13.30 -1.76 -1.37
CA ILE A 295 -12.10 -1.50 -0.55
C ILE A 295 -11.72 0.00 -0.54
N LEU A 296 -11.67 0.64 -1.71
CA LEU A 296 -11.38 2.08 -1.78
C LEU A 296 -12.45 2.92 -1.06
N HIS A 297 -13.70 2.49 -1.06
CA HIS A 297 -14.76 3.18 -0.33
C HIS A 297 -14.54 3.09 1.18
N ARG A 298 -14.10 1.93 1.69
CA ARG A 298 -13.74 1.74 3.10
C ARG A 298 -12.57 2.61 3.52
N TYR A 299 -11.47 2.63 2.78
CA TYR A 299 -10.34 3.51 3.10
C TYR A 299 -10.74 5.01 3.06
N ARG A 300 -11.65 5.40 2.14
CA ARG A 300 -12.21 6.76 2.12
C ARG A 300 -13.08 7.05 3.35
N ALA A 301 -13.89 6.09 3.81
CA ALA A 301 -14.70 6.21 5.01
C ALA A 301 -13.82 6.35 6.26
N TYR A 302 -12.81 5.48 6.42
CA TYR A 302 -11.82 5.57 7.48
C TYR A 302 -11.15 6.94 7.51
N ALA A 303 -10.70 7.43 6.36
CA ALA A 303 -10.04 8.73 6.27
C ALA A 303 -10.98 9.89 6.65
N LYS A 304 -12.26 9.82 6.28
CA LYS A 304 -13.25 10.83 6.68
C LYS A 304 -13.45 10.85 8.19
N GLU A 305 -13.55 9.68 8.81
CA GLU A 305 -13.82 9.54 10.24
C GLU A 305 -12.59 9.89 11.09
N MET A 306 -11.41 9.37 10.74
CA MET A 306 -10.23 9.38 11.62
C MET A 306 -9.22 10.49 11.28
N ILE A 307 -9.21 10.96 10.02
CA ILE A 307 -8.14 11.83 9.51
C ILE A 307 -8.67 13.23 9.16
N CYS A 308 -9.79 13.32 8.46
CA CYS A 308 -10.38 14.57 7.97
C CYS A 308 -11.32 15.20 9.02
N LEU A 309 -10.81 15.44 10.23
CA LEU A 309 -11.60 15.93 11.36
C LEU A 309 -12.13 17.37 11.21
N ASP A 310 -11.67 18.12 10.20
CA ASP A 310 -12.01 19.54 9.97
C ASP A 310 -12.52 19.81 8.55
N THR A 311 -13.64 19.18 8.16
CA THR A 311 -14.46 19.67 7.03
C THR A 311 -15.94 19.71 7.41
N SER A 312 -16.30 20.64 8.28
CA SER A 312 -17.67 21.11 8.49
C SER A 312 -17.69 22.63 8.47
#